data_AF-A0A537JJ50-F1
#
_entry.id   AF-A0A537JJ50-F1
#
_cell.length_a   1.000
_cell.length_b   1.000
_cell.length_c   1.000
_cell.angle_alpha   90.00
_cell.angle_beta   90.00
_cell.angle_gamma   90.00
#
_symmetry.space_group_name_H-M   'P 1'
#
loop_
_entity.id
_entity.type
_entity.pdbx_description
1 polymer ?
#
loop_
_entity_poly.entity_id
_entity_poly.type
_entity_poly.pdbx_seq_one_letter_code
_entity_poly.pdbx_strand_id
1 'polypeptide(L)'
;MPDLTASAPRRPRVVGFLCDWAVSSEGLVREDGTMRDLPNVTLIKIPCSGFVRPSWLEFALRSGADGAFVCGCPLGDCFNRLGNNLIADRVVQMRRRLERQKFQPDRVATIFYGLHDGPEFVAAVRAFCERIAQLPAPPPAPARRPAAGAPAGAGGAEGASREPQAGPAPGREEP
;
A
#
# COMPACT_ATOMS: atom_id res chain seq x y z
N MET A 1 4.54 3.38 -43.10
CA MET A 1 5.24 2.48 -42.17
C MET A 1 4.37 2.38 -40.93
N PRO A 2 3.85 1.20 -40.56
CA PRO A 2 3.06 1.09 -39.34
C PRO A 2 4.00 1.14 -38.13
N ASP A 3 3.63 1.98 -37.16
CA ASP A 3 4.37 2.26 -35.94
C ASP A 3 4.56 0.99 -35.09
N LEU A 4 5.82 0.61 -34.84
CA LEU A 4 6.23 -0.60 -34.11
C LEU A 4 6.20 -0.41 -32.58
N THR A 5 5.54 0.63 -32.06
CA THR A 5 5.49 0.93 -30.62
C THR A 5 4.15 0.65 -29.94
N ALA A 6 3.27 -0.13 -30.56
CA ALA A 6 2.10 -0.67 -29.86
C ALA A 6 2.52 -1.86 -28.98
N SER A 7 3.17 -1.55 -27.85
CA SER A 7 3.37 -2.53 -26.78
C SER A 7 2.01 -3.06 -26.33
N ALA A 8 1.89 -4.39 -26.22
CA ALA A 8 0.74 -5.08 -25.64
C ALA A 8 0.25 -4.41 -24.34
N PRO A 9 -1.05 -4.52 -23.97
CA PRO A 9 -1.59 -3.87 -22.77
C PRO A 9 -0.81 -4.30 -21.54
N ARG A 10 0.11 -3.43 -21.11
CA ARG A 10 0.97 -3.65 -19.95
C ARG A 10 0.09 -3.56 -18.73
N ARG A 11 0.13 -4.59 -17.87
CA ARG A 11 -0.42 -4.50 -16.51
C ARG A 11 0.64 -3.87 -15.61
N PRO A 12 0.56 -2.57 -15.28
CA PRO A 12 1.60 -1.92 -14.52
C PRO A 12 1.60 -2.46 -13.08
N ARG A 13 2.80 -2.69 -12.54
CA ARG A 13 2.96 -3.11 -11.13
C ARG A 13 2.88 -1.87 -10.27
N VAL A 14 1.85 -1.76 -9.44
CA VAL A 14 1.62 -0.57 -8.62
C VAL A 14 1.70 -0.92 -7.14
N VAL A 15 2.35 -0.06 -6.36
CA VAL A 15 2.41 -0.18 -4.90
C VAL A 15 1.69 1.00 -4.26
N GLY A 16 0.70 0.72 -3.41
CA GLY A 16 -0.02 1.72 -2.64
C GLY A 16 0.29 1.62 -1.17
N PHE A 17 0.45 2.75 -0.48
CA PHE A 17 0.49 2.80 0.98
C PHE A 17 -0.90 3.23 1.49
N LEU A 18 -1.59 2.36 2.22
CA LEU A 18 -2.96 2.58 2.68
C LEU A 18 -2.98 2.95 4.16
N CYS A 19 -3.44 4.16 4.48
CA CYS A 19 -3.73 4.58 5.84
C CYS A 19 -4.86 3.74 6.46
N ASP A 20 -4.64 3.20 7.66
CA ASP A 20 -5.61 2.37 8.39
C ASP A 20 -6.95 3.07 8.65
N TRP A 21 -6.93 4.40 8.75
CA TRP A 21 -8.12 5.24 8.97
C TRP A 21 -8.71 5.86 7.69
N ALA A 22 -8.17 5.52 6.52
CA ALA A 22 -8.67 6.05 5.24
C ALA A 22 -9.81 5.19 4.73
N VAL A 23 -9.56 4.27 3.79
CA VAL A 23 -10.56 3.39 3.19
C VAL A 23 -10.58 2.05 3.90
N SER A 24 -11.77 1.46 4.09
CA SER A 24 -11.86 0.11 4.66
C SER A 24 -11.10 -0.90 3.79
N SER A 25 -10.18 -1.64 4.42
CA SER A 25 -9.44 -2.72 3.75
C SER A 25 -10.23 -4.02 3.63
N GLU A 26 -11.34 -4.14 4.37
CA GLU A 26 -12.19 -5.33 4.37
C GLU A 26 -12.85 -5.51 3.00
N GLY A 27 -12.81 -6.72 2.45
CA GLY A 27 -13.30 -6.99 1.10
C GLY A 27 -12.50 -6.34 -0.04
N LEU A 28 -11.63 -5.36 0.24
CA LEU A 28 -10.81 -4.68 -0.75
C LEU A 28 -9.47 -5.39 -1.00
N VAL A 29 -8.82 -5.85 0.07
CA VAL A 29 -7.47 -6.43 0.05
C VAL A 29 -7.54 -7.94 0.27
N ARG A 30 -6.69 -8.68 -0.45
CA ARG A 30 -6.45 -10.13 -0.29
C ARG A 30 -5.38 -10.39 0.77
N GLU A 31 -5.22 -11.64 1.19
CA GLU A 31 -4.24 -12.04 2.21
C GLU A 31 -2.79 -11.75 1.82
N ASP A 32 -2.49 -11.78 0.51
CA ASP A 32 -1.17 -11.45 -0.04
C ASP A 32 -0.91 -9.94 -0.17
N GLY A 33 -1.85 -9.10 0.28
CA GLY A 33 -1.79 -7.64 0.19
C GLY A 33 -2.20 -7.08 -1.16
N THR A 34 -2.60 -7.89 -2.14
CA THR A 34 -3.08 -7.40 -3.44
C THR A 34 -4.55 -6.97 -3.38
N MET A 35 -4.96 -6.05 -4.26
CA MET A 35 -6.38 -5.66 -4.35
C MET A 35 -7.20 -6.74 -5.04
N ARG A 36 -8.46 -6.93 -4.62
CA ARG A 36 -9.37 -7.91 -5.25
C ARG A 36 -9.68 -7.58 -6.71
N ASP A 37 -9.99 -6.30 -6.98
CA ASP A 37 -10.40 -5.82 -8.30
C ASP A 37 -9.22 -5.47 -9.21
N LEU A 38 -8.03 -5.27 -8.63
CA LEU A 38 -6.82 -4.86 -9.32
C LEU A 38 -5.62 -5.70 -8.82
N PRO A 39 -5.47 -6.96 -9.26
CA PRO A 39 -4.43 -7.86 -8.75
C PRO A 39 -2.98 -7.39 -9.01
N ASN A 40 -2.78 -6.42 -9.91
CA ASN A 40 -1.50 -5.78 -10.19
C ASN A 40 -1.14 -4.66 -9.19
N VAL A 41 -2.02 -4.36 -8.24
CA VAL A 41 -1.84 -3.37 -7.18
C VAL A 41 -1.62 -4.08 -5.86
N THR A 42 -0.49 -3.81 -5.21
CA THR A 42 -0.20 -4.25 -3.84
C THR A 42 -0.38 -3.09 -2.88
N LEU A 43 -1.19 -3.29 -1.83
CA LEU A 43 -1.42 -2.32 -0.78
C LEU A 43 -0.63 -2.70 0.48
N ILE A 44 0.11 -1.73 1.00
CA ILE A 44 0.86 -1.84 2.25
C ILE A 44 0.12 -0.99 3.29
N LYS A 45 -0.44 -1.65 4.31
CA LYS A 45 -1.13 -0.97 5.40
C LYS A 45 -0.13 -0.22 6.28
N ILE A 46 -0.53 0.99 6.68
CA ILE A 46 0.26 1.89 7.52
C ILE A 46 -0.67 2.61 8.50
N PRO A 47 -0.18 2.97 9.69
CA PRO A 47 -1.02 3.60 10.72
C PRO A 47 -1.57 4.96 10.30
N CYS A 48 -0.84 5.70 9.45
CA CYS A 48 -1.24 7.01 8.98
C CYS A 48 -0.47 7.40 7.72
N SER A 49 -1.11 8.09 6.78
CA SER A 49 -0.43 8.64 5.59
C SER A 49 0.74 9.58 5.93
N GLY A 50 0.67 10.28 7.07
CA GLY A 50 1.73 11.16 7.57
C GLY A 50 3.00 10.44 8.02
N PHE A 51 2.92 9.13 8.28
CA PHE A 51 4.06 8.27 8.59
C PHE A 51 4.91 7.96 7.36
N VAL A 52 4.33 8.07 6.17
CA VAL A 52 5.04 7.77 4.91
C VAL A 52 6.13 8.79 4.67
N ARG A 53 7.32 8.26 4.37
CA ARG A 53 8.45 9.03 3.88
C ARG A 53 8.46 8.99 2.35
N PRO A 54 8.65 10.11 1.65
CA PRO A 54 8.73 10.14 0.18
C PRO A 54 9.76 9.17 -0.42
N SER A 55 10.85 8.91 0.31
CA SER A 55 11.88 7.95 -0.08
C SER A 55 11.35 6.52 -0.24
N TRP A 56 10.23 6.15 0.40
CA TRP A 56 9.61 4.84 0.23
C TRP A 56 8.94 4.68 -1.13
N LEU A 57 8.33 5.75 -1.65
CA LEU A 57 7.75 5.76 -3.00
C LEU A 57 8.85 5.64 -4.05
N GLU A 58 9.94 6.40 -3.87
CA GLU A 58 11.12 6.28 -4.73
C GLU A 58 11.73 4.88 -4.67
N PHE A 59 11.84 4.29 -3.48
CA PHE A 59 12.33 2.93 -3.32
C PHE A 59 11.45 1.90 -4.04
N ALA A 60 10.12 2.05 -3.97
CA ALA A 60 9.19 1.18 -4.69
C ALA A 60 9.43 1.25 -6.21
N LEU A 61 9.56 2.47 -6.76
CA LEU A 61 9.86 2.68 -8.18
C LEU A 61 11.19 2.06 -8.59
N ARG A 62 12.26 2.30 -7.82
CA ARG A 62 13.58 1.72 -8.06
C ARG A 62 13.60 0.19 -7.92
N SER A 63 12.66 -0.36 -7.16
CA SER A 63 12.49 -1.81 -6.98
C SER A 63 11.68 -2.47 -8.10
N GLY A 64 11.29 -1.71 -9.14
CA GLY A 64 10.58 -2.20 -10.31
C GLY A 64 9.06 -2.05 -10.27
N ALA A 65 8.53 -1.19 -9.38
CA ALA A 65 7.16 -0.71 -9.50
C ALA A 65 7.07 0.32 -10.63
N ASP A 66 5.99 0.23 -11.41
CA ASP A 66 5.67 1.19 -12.47
C ASP A 66 5.06 2.48 -11.92
N GLY A 67 4.35 2.36 -10.80
CA GLY A 67 3.74 3.48 -10.09
C GLY A 67 3.69 3.22 -8.58
N ALA A 68 3.72 4.30 -7.81
CA ALA A 68 3.57 4.27 -6.37
C ALA A 68 2.57 5.35 -5.92
N PHE A 69 1.72 5.04 -4.95
CA PHE A 69 0.81 6.05 -4.39
C PHE A 69 0.69 5.96 -2.87
N VAL A 70 0.21 7.03 -2.26
CA VAL A 70 -0.23 7.03 -0.86
C VAL A 70 -1.71 7.35 -0.81
N CYS A 71 -2.48 6.53 -0.10
CA CYS A 71 -3.85 6.80 0.27
C CYS A 71 -3.93 7.34 1.71
N GLY A 72 -4.58 8.49 1.87
CA GLY A 72 -4.89 9.09 3.17
C GLY A 72 -6.38 9.41 3.30
N CYS A 73 -6.79 9.81 4.50
CA CYS A 73 -8.15 10.29 4.76
C CYS A 73 -8.44 11.56 3.92
N PRO A 74 -9.72 11.90 3.67
CA PRO A 74 -10.12 13.11 2.96
C PRO A 74 -9.45 14.37 3.54
N LEU A 75 -9.05 15.30 2.68
CA LEU A 75 -8.42 16.55 3.11
C LEU A 75 -9.39 17.34 4.01
N GLY A 76 -8.93 17.73 5.20
CA GLY A 76 -9.76 18.36 6.24
C GLY A 76 -10.34 17.38 7.27
N ASP A 77 -10.40 16.08 6.96
CA ASP A 77 -10.96 15.03 7.85
C ASP A 77 -9.91 13.95 8.17
N CYS A 78 -8.71 14.38 8.56
CA CYS A 78 -7.67 13.45 8.96
C CYS A 78 -7.86 13.01 10.40
N PHE A 79 -7.93 11.70 10.64
CA PHE A 79 -7.93 11.14 12.00
C PHE A 79 -6.74 11.64 12.84
N ASN A 80 -5.56 11.75 12.21
CA ASN A 80 -4.34 12.26 12.83
C ASN A 80 -4.11 13.76 12.54
N ARG A 81 -5.18 14.54 12.41
CA ARG A 81 -5.24 16.00 12.19
C ARG A 81 -4.64 16.51 10.88
N LEU A 82 -3.34 16.34 10.68
CA LEU A 82 -2.60 16.92 9.55
C LEU A 82 -1.84 15.88 8.72
N GLY A 83 -1.96 14.59 9.02
CA GLY A 83 -1.19 13.54 8.35
C GLY A 83 -1.37 13.47 6.83
N ASN A 84 -2.59 13.74 6.34
CA ASN A 84 -2.89 13.80 4.91
C ASN A 84 -2.33 15.07 4.23
N ASN A 85 -2.42 16.23 4.88
CA ASN A 85 -1.83 17.48 4.41
C ASN A 85 -0.30 17.36 4.32
N LEU A 86 0.34 16.81 5.35
CA LEU A 86 1.79 16.61 5.38
C LEU A 86 2.28 15.73 4.24
N ILE A 87 1.59 14.63 3.92
CA ILE A 87 2.01 13.78 2.81
C ILE A 87 1.72 14.42 1.45
N ALA A 88 0.63 15.18 1.31
CA ALA A 88 0.32 15.93 0.10
C ALA A 88 1.48 16.86 -0.27
N ASP A 89 1.92 17.69 0.69
CA ASP A 89 3.02 18.64 0.49
C ASP A 89 4.33 17.92 0.18
N ARG A 90 4.64 16.87 0.93
CA ARG A 90 5.86 16.08 0.73
C ARG A 90 5.91 15.42 -0.65
N VAL A 91 4.79 14.89 -1.14
CA VAL A 91 4.71 14.28 -2.47
C VAL A 91 4.80 15.33 -3.56
N VAL A 92 4.20 16.52 -3.40
CA VAL A 92 4.39 17.64 -4.33
C VAL A 92 5.87 18.01 -4.45
N GLN A 93 6.58 18.16 -3.33
CA GLN A 93 8.02 18.46 -3.33
C GLN A 93 8.84 17.33 -3.98
N MET A 94 8.48 16.07 -3.70
CA MET A 94 9.11 14.90 -4.30
C MET A 94 8.91 14.87 -5.82
N ARG A 95 7.70 15.14 -6.33
CA ARG A 95 7.41 15.21 -7.77
C ARG A 95 8.27 16.26 -8.47
N ARG A 96 8.41 17.46 -7.89
CA ARG A 96 9.33 18.50 -8.39
C ARG A 96 10.78 18.03 -8.42
N ARG A 97 11.20 17.19 -7.46
CA ARG A 97 12.55 16.60 -7.45
C ARG A 97 12.74 15.58 -8.56
N LEU A 98 11.75 14.72 -8.78
CA LEU A 98 11.76 13.72 -9.86
C LEU A 98 11.85 14.40 -11.24
N GLU A 99 11.10 15.48 -11.45
CA GLU A 99 11.16 16.29 -12.67
C GLU A 99 12.58 16.79 -12.95
N ARG A 100 13.27 17.35 -11.94
CA ARG A 100 14.68 17.79 -12.07
C ARG A 100 15.64 16.64 -12.40
N GLN A 101 15.31 15.43 -11.96
CA GLN A 101 16.07 14.21 -12.26
C GLN A 101 15.68 13.58 -13.62
N LYS A 102 14.83 14.25 -14.41
CA LYS A 102 14.28 13.73 -15.67
C LYS A 102 13.53 12.39 -15.50
N PHE A 103 12.98 12.17 -14.30
CA PHE A 103 12.13 11.04 -14.00
C PHE A 103 10.66 11.47 -14.05
N GLN A 104 9.78 10.59 -14.52
CA GLN A 104 8.36 10.92 -14.70
C GLN A 104 7.65 11.07 -13.34
N PRO A 105 7.20 12.28 -12.97
CA PRO A 105 6.55 12.52 -11.69
C PRO A 105 5.17 11.85 -11.60
N ASP A 106 4.52 11.60 -12.74
CA ASP A 106 3.20 10.98 -12.84
C ASP A 106 3.15 9.53 -12.37
N ARG A 107 4.31 8.92 -12.15
CA ARG A 107 4.44 7.63 -11.47
C ARG A 107 4.11 7.68 -9.99
N VAL A 108 3.92 8.88 -9.43
CA VAL A 108 3.69 9.10 -8.02
C VAL A 108 2.44 9.92 -7.79
N ALA A 109 1.54 9.43 -6.94
CA ALA A 109 0.30 10.11 -6.61
C ALA A 109 -0.02 10.08 -5.11
N THR A 110 -0.81 11.05 -4.66
CA THR A 110 -1.58 10.98 -3.42
C THR A 110 -3.05 10.87 -3.76
N ILE A 111 -3.75 10.03 -3.02
CA ILE A 111 -5.17 9.75 -3.19
C ILE A 111 -5.84 9.94 -1.82
N PHE A 112 -7.00 10.59 -1.77
CA PHE A 112 -7.68 10.91 -0.51
C PHE A 112 -9.13 10.45 -0.55
N TYR A 113 -9.45 9.46 0.28
CA TYR A 113 -10.77 8.84 0.38
C TYR A 113 -11.02 8.39 1.82
N GLY A 114 -12.29 8.45 2.24
CA GLY A 114 -12.74 8.09 3.58
C GLY A 114 -13.15 6.64 3.72
N LEU A 115 -13.62 6.29 4.92
CA LEU A 115 -13.88 4.90 5.33
C LEU A 115 -14.90 4.19 4.44
N HIS A 116 -15.84 4.96 3.90
CA HIS A 116 -16.99 4.47 3.14
C HIS A 116 -16.83 4.66 1.62
N ASP A 117 -15.73 5.25 1.16
CA ASP A 117 -15.51 5.59 -0.26
C ASP A 117 -14.80 4.46 -1.02
N GLY A 118 -15.12 3.20 -0.69
CA GLY A 118 -14.47 2.02 -1.27
C GLY A 118 -14.56 1.95 -2.80
N PRO A 119 -15.76 2.06 -3.39
CA PRO A 119 -15.94 2.05 -4.84
C PRO A 119 -15.18 3.18 -5.56
N GLU A 120 -15.23 4.40 -5.02
CA GLU A 120 -14.57 5.58 -5.54
C GLU A 120 -13.05 5.44 -5.46
N PHE A 121 -12.54 4.88 -4.36
CA PHE A 121 -11.13 4.54 -4.21
C PHE A 121 -10.67 3.56 -5.28
N VAL A 122 -11.42 2.47 -5.50
CA VAL A 122 -11.10 1.48 -6.54
C VAL A 122 -11.08 2.13 -7.93
N ALA A 123 -12.06 2.99 -8.23
CA ALA A 123 -12.11 3.73 -9.49
C ALA A 123 -10.89 4.65 -9.66
N ALA A 124 -10.48 5.36 -8.61
CA ALA A 124 -9.30 6.22 -8.64
C ALA A 124 -7.99 5.45 -8.82
N VAL A 125 -7.84 4.30 -8.15
CA VAL A 125 -6.66 3.44 -8.33
C VAL A 125 -6.63 2.84 -9.73
N ARG A 126 -7.79 2.47 -10.29
CA ARG A 126 -7.91 2.02 -11.69
C ARG A 126 -7.46 3.11 -12.66
N ALA A 127 -7.98 4.32 -12.51
CA ALA A 127 -7.59 5.47 -13.33
C ALA A 127 -6.09 5.80 -13.17
N PHE A 128 -5.53 5.63 -11.98
CA PHE A 128 -4.09 5.73 -11.78
C PHE A 128 -3.33 4.66 -12.57
N CYS A 129 -3.74 3.38 -12.47
CA CYS A 129 -3.12 2.30 -13.24
C CYS A 129 -3.18 2.55 -14.75
N GLU A 130 -4.30 3.02 -15.27
CA GLU A 130 -4.47 3.36 -16.70
C GLU A 130 -3.50 4.46 -17.13
N ARG A 131 -3.35 5.53 -16.33
CA ARG A 131 -2.35 6.57 -16.58
C ARG A 131 -0.93 6.01 -16.59
N ILE A 132 -0.59 5.12 -15.66
CA ILE A 132 0.74 4.49 -15.61
C ILE A 132 0.98 3.59 -16.83
N ALA A 133 -0.05 2.88 -17.32
CA ALA A 133 0.07 2.02 -18.49
C ALA A 133 0.36 2.80 -19.79
N GLN A 134 0.00 4.08 -19.85
CA GLN A 134 0.28 4.98 -20.98
C GLN A 134 1.71 5.57 -20.93
N LEU A 135 2.39 5.49 -19.79
CA LEU A 135 3.77 5.96 -19.68
C LEU A 135 4.73 4.92 -20.31
N PRO A 136 5.84 5.35 -20.94
CA PRO A 136 6.85 4.43 -21.45
C PRO A 136 7.38 3.55 -20.31
N ALA A 137 7.82 2.33 -20.59
CA ALA A 137 8.29 1.44 -19.52
C ALA A 137 9.41 2.12 -18.69
N PRO A 138 9.40 1.99 -17.35
CA PRO A 138 10.49 2.50 -16.54
C PRO A 138 11.79 1.75 -16.89
N PRO A 139 12.96 2.37 -16.68
CA PRO A 139 14.23 1.67 -16.85
C PRO A 139 14.24 0.40 -15.99
N PRO A 140 14.84 -0.71 -16.48
CA PRO A 140 14.83 -1.97 -15.76
C PRO A 140 15.42 -1.78 -14.37
N ALA A 141 14.69 -2.27 -13.35
CA ALA A 141 15.18 -2.25 -11.99
C ALA A 141 16.47 -3.07 -11.89
N PRO A 142 17.45 -2.65 -11.08
CA PRO A 142 18.62 -3.48 -10.80
C PRO A 142 18.16 -4.82 -10.22
N ALA A 143 18.80 -5.92 -10.64
CA ALA A 143 18.48 -7.26 -10.18
C ALA A 143 18.39 -7.29 -8.65
N ARG A 144 17.26 -7.73 -8.10
CA ARG A 144 17.08 -7.87 -6.65
C ARG A 144 18.15 -8.82 -6.12
N ARG A 145 18.92 -8.39 -5.11
CA ARG A 145 19.51 -9.36 -4.18
C ARG A 145 18.33 -10.10 -3.54
N PRO A 146 18.31 -11.44 -3.53
CA PRO A 146 17.29 -12.17 -2.81
C PRO A 146 17.28 -11.67 -1.36
N ALA A 147 16.08 -11.49 -0.80
CA ALA A 147 15.95 -11.25 0.62
C ALA A 147 16.70 -12.37 1.34
N ALA A 148 17.65 -12.04 2.22
CA ALA A 148 18.35 -13.03 3.01
C ALA A 148 17.30 -13.85 3.77
N GLY A 149 17.28 -15.16 3.49
CA GLY A 149 16.45 -16.24 4.05
C GLY A 149 15.28 -15.85 4.96
N ALA A 150 14.06 -16.04 4.47
CA ALA A 150 13.00 -16.52 5.35
C ALA A 150 13.39 -17.96 5.78
N PRO A 151 13.42 -18.30 7.08
CA PRO A 151 13.63 -19.68 7.47
C PRO A 151 12.44 -20.52 6.98
N ALA A 152 12.76 -21.56 6.21
CA ALA A 152 11.81 -22.57 5.78
C ALA A 152 11.35 -23.40 7.00
N GLY A 153 10.03 -23.51 7.16
CA GLY A 153 9.31 -24.64 7.76
C GLY A 153 9.75 -25.16 9.13
N ALA A 154 8.91 -24.93 10.14
CA ALA A 154 8.70 -25.91 11.21
C ALA A 154 7.24 -26.37 11.13
N GLY A 155 7.05 -27.62 10.67
CA GLY A 155 5.77 -28.30 10.72
C GLY A 155 5.52 -28.94 12.08
N GLY A 156 4.25 -28.99 12.46
CA GLY A 156 3.65 -30.05 13.27
C GLY A 156 3.81 -29.98 14.79
N ALA A 157 2.72 -29.59 15.47
CA ALA A 157 2.21 -30.36 16.61
C ALA A 157 0.71 -30.07 16.78
N GLU A 158 -0.05 -31.14 16.62
CA GLU A 158 -1.49 -31.27 16.75
C GLU A 158 -1.94 -31.10 18.21
N GLY A 159 -3.21 -30.75 18.40
CA GLY A 159 -3.77 -30.29 19.68
C GLY A 159 -3.76 -31.32 20.82
N ALA A 160 -3.70 -30.78 22.02
CA ALA A 160 -4.12 -31.45 23.24
C ALA A 160 -4.97 -30.47 24.06
N SER A 161 -6.27 -30.72 24.08
CA SER A 161 -7.27 -30.09 24.94
C SER A 161 -6.85 -30.17 26.41
N ARG A 162 -6.99 -29.08 27.17
CA ARG A 162 -7.15 -29.13 28.63
C ARG A 162 -7.97 -27.92 29.10
N GLU A 163 -9.12 -28.23 29.69
CA GLU A 163 -10.07 -27.32 30.35
C GLU A 163 -9.42 -26.35 31.35
N PRO A 164 -10.01 -25.16 31.57
CA PRO A 164 -9.63 -24.31 32.68
C PRO A 164 -10.23 -24.86 33.99
N GLN A 165 -9.38 -25.34 34.90
CA GLN A 165 -9.80 -25.67 36.26
C GLN A 165 -10.11 -24.40 37.04
N ALA A 166 -11.31 -24.34 37.60
CA ALA A 166 -11.79 -23.31 38.51
C ALA A 166 -10.94 -23.29 39.80
N GLY A 167 -10.45 -22.11 40.17
CA GLY A 167 -9.78 -21.89 41.46
C GLY A 167 -10.77 -21.88 42.62
N PRO A 168 -10.35 -22.31 43.83
CA PRO A 168 -11.24 -22.41 44.98
C PRO A 168 -11.62 -21.02 45.53
N ALA A 169 -12.90 -20.88 45.90
CA ALA A 169 -13.47 -19.69 46.52
C ALA A 169 -12.87 -19.43 47.92
N PRO A 170 -12.62 -18.17 48.31
CA PRO A 170 -12.22 -17.86 49.68
C PRO A 170 -13.42 -18.00 50.63
N GLY A 171 -13.25 -18.87 51.63
CA GLY A 171 -14.19 -19.07 52.72
C GLY A 171 -14.31 -17.84 53.61
N ARG A 172 -15.54 -17.60 54.06
CA ARG A 172 -15.92 -16.63 55.10
C ARG A 172 -15.42 -17.12 56.45
N GLU A 173 -14.94 -16.21 57.30
CA GLU A 173 -15.08 -16.33 58.75
C GLU A 173 -15.09 -14.91 59.35
N GLU A 174 -16.28 -14.53 59.87
CA GLU A 174 -16.50 -13.49 60.88
C GLU A 174 -15.92 -13.98 62.23
N PRO A 175 -15.53 -13.07 63.15
CA PRO A 175 -16.50 -12.43 64.05
C PRO A 175 -16.44 -10.89 64.11
#